data_AF-A0A7C5HZL8-F1
#
_entry.id   AF-A0A7C5HZL8-F1
#
_cell.length_a   1.000
_cell.length_b   1.000
_cell.length_c   1.000
_cell.angle_alpha   90.00
_cell.angle_beta   90.00
_cell.angle_gamma   90.00
#
_symmetry.space_group_name_H-M   'P 1'
#
loop_
_entity.id
_entity.type
_entity.pdbx_description
1 polymer ?
#
loop_
_entity_poly.entity_id
_entity_poly.type
_entity_poly.pdbx_seq_one_letter_code
_entity_poly.pdbx_strand_id
1 'polypeptide(L)'
;MPASGTFGYGCEYADLIDIERLGAIVTKGVTLVPWAGNPQPRIWETACGVLNSIGLENIGVDAVIAEKAPLWSRWNTPVIVNIAGQSVDEYVQVASRLDQVPGVAALEINISCPNVTAGGIEFGMAPHTAA
;
A
#
# COMPACT_ATOMS: atom_id res chain seq x y z
N MET A 1 -5.64 -13.06 5.29
CA MET A 1 -5.33 -11.61 5.28
C MET A 1 -6.09 -10.96 4.14
N PRO A 2 -6.62 -9.75 4.31
CA PRO A 2 -7.19 -8.98 3.20
C PRO A 2 -6.09 -8.53 2.22
N ALA A 3 -6.45 -8.35 0.95
CA ALA A 3 -5.51 -7.89 -0.07
C ALA A 3 -5.26 -6.37 0.02
N SER A 4 -4.07 -5.91 -0.40
CA SER A 4 -3.74 -4.49 -0.46
C SER A 4 -4.82 -3.71 -1.23
N GLY A 5 -5.16 -2.52 -0.73
CA GLY A 5 -6.13 -1.62 -1.36
C GLY A 5 -7.60 -1.96 -1.09
N THR A 6 -7.90 -3.12 -0.46
CA THR A 6 -9.27 -3.53 -0.10
C THR A 6 -9.64 -3.26 1.36
N PHE A 7 -8.64 -2.95 2.20
CA PHE A 7 -8.81 -2.88 3.66
C PHE A 7 -8.19 -1.63 4.31
N GLY A 8 -7.96 -0.57 3.50
CA GLY A 8 -7.41 0.70 3.99
C GLY A 8 -6.06 0.52 4.70
N TYR A 9 -5.97 1.06 5.91
CA TYR A 9 -4.84 0.91 6.83
C TYR A 9 -5.18 -0.02 8.00
N GLY A 10 -6.25 -0.80 7.89
CA GLY A 10 -6.75 -1.72 8.90
C GLY A 10 -7.68 -1.10 9.94
N CYS A 11 -7.48 0.17 10.30
CA CYS A 11 -8.27 0.84 11.32
C CYS A 11 -9.70 1.19 10.87
N GLU A 12 -9.93 1.38 9.57
CA GLU A 12 -11.22 1.77 9.02
C GLU A 12 -12.31 0.69 9.21
N TYR A 13 -11.90 -0.56 9.41
CA TYR A 13 -12.78 -1.71 9.61
C TYR A 13 -12.79 -2.21 11.06
N ALA A 14 -12.05 -1.57 11.97
CA ALA A 14 -11.95 -2.00 13.36
C ALA A 14 -13.28 -1.93 14.12
N ASP A 15 -14.22 -1.08 13.67
CA ASP A 15 -15.58 -1.00 14.23
C ASP A 15 -16.52 -2.10 13.69
N LEU A 16 -16.14 -2.79 12.62
CA LEU A 16 -16.95 -3.81 11.95
C LEU A 16 -16.48 -5.23 12.27
N ILE A 17 -15.16 -5.42 12.40
CA ILE A 17 -14.57 -6.70 12.76
C ILE A 17 -13.47 -6.53 13.79
N ASP A 18 -13.31 -7.55 14.63
CA ASP A 18 -12.14 -7.66 15.51
C ASP A 18 -10.90 -7.96 14.66
N ILE A 19 -10.02 -6.96 14.54
CA ILE A 19 -8.78 -7.04 13.77
C ILE A 19 -7.85 -8.14 14.29
N GLU A 20 -7.92 -8.49 15.58
CA GLU A 20 -7.06 -9.51 16.20
C GLU A 20 -7.40 -10.94 15.75
N ARG A 21 -8.48 -11.10 15.00
CA ARG A 21 -8.85 -12.37 14.35
C ARG A 21 -8.23 -12.55 12.97
N LEU A 22 -7.57 -11.52 12.43
CA LEU A 22 -6.91 -11.60 11.13
C LEU A 22 -5.50 -12.17 11.29
N GLY A 23 -5.07 -13.02 10.35
CA GLY A 23 -3.69 -13.52 10.34
C GLY A 23 -2.65 -12.45 9.99
N ALA A 24 -3.05 -11.41 9.27
CA ALA A 24 -2.26 -10.22 8.93
C ALA A 24 -3.18 -9.16 8.29
N ILE A 25 -2.72 -7.91 8.27
CA ILE A 25 -3.31 -6.81 7.50
C ILE A 25 -2.32 -6.42 6.40
N VAL A 26 -2.79 -6.24 5.17
CA VAL A 26 -2.01 -5.66 4.08
C VAL A 26 -2.58 -4.27 3.77
N THR A 27 -1.77 -3.23 3.98
CA THR A 27 -2.25 -1.85 3.83
C THR A 27 -2.47 -1.50 2.37
N LYS A 28 -3.21 -0.42 2.12
CA LYS A 28 -3.13 0.33 0.87
C LYS A 28 -1.68 0.72 0.57
N GLY A 29 -1.35 0.81 -0.72
CA GLY A 29 -0.03 1.23 -1.19
C GLY A 29 0.38 2.60 -0.66
N VAL A 30 1.59 2.67 -0.12
CA VAL A 30 2.20 3.87 0.47
C VAL A 30 3.29 4.38 -0.45
N THR A 31 3.24 5.67 -0.77
CA THR A 31 4.23 6.35 -1.62
C THR A 31 5.03 7.37 -0.81
N LEU A 32 6.11 7.88 -1.40
CA LEU A 32 6.99 8.85 -0.76
C LEU A 32 6.25 10.12 -0.34
N VAL A 33 5.32 10.57 -1.19
CA VAL A 33 4.45 11.74 -0.98
C VAL A 33 2.99 11.34 -1.15
N PRO A 34 2.01 12.08 -0.59
CA PRO A 34 0.60 11.79 -0.76
C PRO A 34 0.18 11.84 -2.23
N TRP A 35 -0.64 10.88 -2.66
CA TRP A 35 -1.24 10.86 -4.00
C TRP A 35 -2.75 11.00 -3.89
N ALA A 36 -3.34 11.87 -4.70
CA ALA A 36 -4.78 12.12 -4.70
C ALA A 36 -5.61 11.02 -5.41
N GLY A 37 -4.96 10.15 -6.19
CA GLY A 37 -5.63 9.17 -7.05
C GLY A 37 -6.20 9.77 -8.34
N ASN A 38 -6.87 8.94 -9.13
CA ASN A 38 -7.41 9.31 -10.44
C ASN A 38 -8.71 10.15 -10.33
N PRO A 39 -9.25 10.76 -11.38
CA PRO A 39 -10.58 11.37 -11.32
C PRO A 39 -11.70 10.33 -11.05
N GLN A 40 -12.83 10.75 -10.49
CA GLN A 40 -14.04 9.92 -10.41
C GLN A 40 -14.71 9.82 -11.80
N PRO A 41 -15.43 8.72 -12.11
CA PRO A 41 -15.63 7.52 -11.30
C PRO A 41 -14.43 6.58 -11.29
N ARG A 42 -14.08 6.03 -10.11
CA ARG A 42 -12.93 5.12 -9.94
C ARG A 42 -13.29 3.65 -9.78
N ILE A 43 -14.58 3.32 -9.68
CA ILE A 43 -15.08 1.97 -9.45
C ILE A 43 -16.25 1.73 -10.40
N TRP A 44 -16.30 0.54 -11.01
CA TRP A 44 -17.40 0.13 -11.89
C TRP A 44 -17.73 -1.34 -11.69
N GLU A 45 -19.02 -1.68 -11.56
CA GLU A 45 -19.47 -3.07 -11.45
C GLU A 45 -19.37 -3.78 -12.82
N THR A 46 -18.97 -5.05 -12.80
CA THR A 46 -18.98 -5.92 -13.96
C THR A 46 -19.65 -7.25 -13.64
N ALA A 47 -19.92 -8.06 -14.65
CA ALA A 47 -20.41 -9.42 -14.43
C ALA A 47 -19.44 -10.18 -13.52
N CYS A 48 -19.90 -10.52 -12.32
CA CYS A 48 -19.14 -11.24 -11.28
C CYS A 48 -17.87 -10.51 -10.80
N GLY A 49 -17.81 -9.18 -10.86
CA GLY A 49 -16.62 -8.47 -10.41
C GLY A 49 -16.74 -6.95 -10.38
N VAL A 50 -15.60 -6.31 -10.18
CA VAL A 50 -15.46 -4.86 -10.09
C VAL A 50 -14.19 -4.45 -10.82
N LEU A 51 -14.29 -3.43 -11.67
CA LEU A 51 -13.15 -2.68 -12.20
C LEU A 51 -12.83 -1.53 -11.26
N ASN A 52 -11.54 -1.28 -11.02
CA ASN A 52 -11.08 -0.13 -10.26
C ASN A 52 -9.97 0.62 -10.99
N SER A 53 -9.98 1.93 -10.84
CA SER A 53 -8.95 2.85 -11.30
C SER A 53 -8.71 3.88 -10.20
N ILE A 54 -8.26 3.42 -9.03
CA ILE A 54 -8.12 4.30 -7.86
C ILE A 54 -6.99 5.32 -8.05
N GLY A 55 -5.94 4.95 -8.81
CA GLY A 55 -4.74 5.78 -8.98
C GLY A 55 -3.86 5.81 -7.75
N LEU A 56 -3.93 4.76 -6.92
CA LEU A 56 -3.11 4.58 -5.73
C LEU A 56 -3.20 5.74 -4.70
N GLU A 57 -4.40 6.32 -4.54
CA GLU A 57 -4.66 7.37 -3.54
C GLU A 57 -4.14 6.95 -2.15
N ASN A 58 -3.29 7.77 -1.53
CA ASN A 58 -2.72 7.46 -0.23
C ASN A 58 -2.18 8.73 0.46
N ILE A 59 -1.96 8.64 1.77
CA ILE A 59 -1.56 9.78 2.62
C ILE A 59 -0.05 10.03 2.64
N GLY A 60 0.76 9.24 1.94
CA GLY A 60 2.21 9.30 1.97
C GLY A 60 2.83 8.66 3.22
N VAL A 61 4.10 8.29 3.11
CA VAL A 61 4.83 7.54 4.14
C VAL A 61 4.94 8.29 5.48
N ASP A 62 5.14 9.61 5.44
CA ASP A 62 5.33 10.39 6.67
C ASP A 62 4.05 10.41 7.53
N ALA A 63 2.88 10.57 6.90
CA ALA A 63 1.60 10.53 7.60
C ALA A 63 1.26 9.10 8.07
N VAL A 64 1.64 8.06 7.30
CA VAL A 64 1.50 6.67 7.76
C VAL A 64 2.28 6.42 9.05
N ILE A 65 3.54 6.87 9.11
CA ILE A 65 4.39 6.72 10.29
C ILE A 65 3.84 7.52 11.47
N ALA A 66 3.37 8.74 11.24
CA ALA A 66 2.87 9.61 12.30
C ALA A 66 1.50 9.17 12.85
N GLU A 67 0.60 8.70 11.99
CA GLU A 67 -0.82 8.52 12.33
C GLU A 67 -1.22 7.05 12.45
N LYS A 68 -0.64 6.15 11.66
CA LYS A 68 -1.10 4.75 11.55
C LYS A 68 -0.19 3.79 12.33
N ALA A 69 1.13 3.92 12.21
CA ALA A 69 2.08 3.06 12.90
C ALA A 69 1.91 3.00 14.43
N PRO A 70 1.60 4.12 15.15
CA PRO A 70 1.36 4.05 16.60
C PRO A 70 0.17 3.16 16.97
N LEU A 71 -0.84 3.05 16.11
CA LEU A 71 -1.98 2.14 16.31
C LEU A 71 -1.54 0.70 16.07
N TRP A 72 -0.86 0.45 14.96
CA TRP A 72 -0.35 -0.88 14.58
C TRP A 72 0.57 -1.47 15.63
N SER A 73 1.39 -0.64 16.28
CA SER A 73 2.31 -1.07 17.35
C SER A 73 1.61 -1.66 18.58
N ARG A 74 0.29 -1.46 18.72
CA ARG A 74 -0.53 -1.98 19.82
C ARG A 74 -1.26 -3.27 19.46
N TRP A 75 -1.21 -3.70 18.20
CA TRP A 75 -1.91 -4.88 17.72
C TRP A 75 -1.03 -6.11 17.80
N ASN A 76 -1.64 -7.26 18.04
CA ASN A 76 -0.96 -8.56 17.91
C ASN A 76 -0.92 -9.01 16.44
N THR A 77 -1.87 -8.52 15.65
CA THR A 77 -1.96 -8.78 14.22
C THR A 77 -0.84 -8.07 13.44
N PRO A 78 -0.03 -8.80 12.65
CA PRO A 78 1.06 -8.20 11.89
C PRO A 78 0.53 -7.32 10.75
N VAL A 79 1.12 -6.14 10.59
CA VAL A 79 0.82 -5.22 9.48
C VAL A 79 1.93 -5.29 8.43
N ILE A 80 1.54 -5.67 7.22
CA ILE A 80 2.37 -5.68 6.02
C ILE A 80 2.07 -4.39 5.26
N VAL A 81 3.07 -3.53 5.10
CA VAL A 81 2.90 -2.26 4.40
C VAL A 81 3.19 -2.45 2.92
N ASN A 82 2.16 -2.30 2.09
CA ASN A 82 2.35 -2.23 0.65
C ASN A 82 3.03 -0.90 0.30
N ILE A 83 4.14 -0.95 -0.43
CA ILE A 83 4.86 0.24 -0.88
C ILE A 83 4.87 0.35 -2.39
N ALA A 84 4.82 1.58 -2.87
CA ALA A 84 4.80 1.91 -4.29
C ALA A 84 5.66 3.15 -4.56
N GLY A 85 6.11 3.26 -5.81
CA GLY A 85 6.93 4.36 -6.28
C GLY A 85 7.00 4.40 -7.80
N GLN A 86 7.43 5.55 -8.31
CA GLN A 86 7.63 5.83 -9.73
C GLN A 86 9.07 5.56 -10.18
N SER A 87 10.00 5.41 -9.24
CA SER A 87 11.41 5.07 -9.47
C SER A 87 11.93 4.16 -8.36
N VAL A 88 13.02 3.44 -8.63
CA VAL A 88 13.71 2.62 -7.61
C VAL A 88 14.10 3.47 -6.40
N ASP A 89 14.56 4.70 -6.62
CA ASP A 89 14.94 5.63 -5.53
C ASP A 89 13.75 5.97 -4.62
N GLU A 90 12.54 6.08 -5.16
CA GLU A 90 11.34 6.27 -4.34
C GLU A 90 11.03 5.03 -3.50
N TYR A 91 11.12 3.82 -4.07
CA TYR A 91 10.96 2.59 -3.29
C TYR A 91 11.98 2.49 -2.16
N VAL A 92 13.25 2.79 -2.44
CA VAL A 92 14.33 2.78 -1.43
C VAL A 92 14.04 3.79 -0.33
N GLN A 93 13.59 5.00 -0.66
CA GLN A 93 13.26 6.01 0.33
C GLN A 93 12.07 5.61 1.21
N VAL A 94 11.00 5.09 0.61
CA VAL A 94 9.82 4.63 1.36
C VAL A 94 10.19 3.46 2.27
N ALA A 95 10.90 2.46 1.75
CA ALA A 95 11.35 1.31 2.52
C ALA A 95 12.26 1.72 3.68
N SER A 96 13.22 2.63 3.43
CA SER A 96 14.15 3.13 4.46
C SER A 96 13.44 3.89 5.57
N ARG A 97 12.37 4.64 5.27
CA ARG A 97 11.58 5.36 6.28
C ARG A 97 10.71 4.43 7.12
N LEU A 98 10.29 3.30 6.56
CA LEU A 98 9.50 2.29 7.26
C LEU A 98 10.35 1.26 8.00
N ASP A 99 11.66 1.20 7.73
CA ASP A 99 12.57 0.33 8.45
C ASP A 99 12.57 0.63 9.95
N GLN A 100 12.50 -0.42 10.75
CA GLN A 100 12.41 -0.36 12.22
C GLN A 100 11.24 0.47 12.79
N VAL A 101 10.23 0.83 11.99
CA VAL A 101 9.02 1.51 12.50
C VAL A 101 8.19 0.50 13.30
N PRO A 102 7.89 0.74 14.60
CA PRO A 102 7.08 -0.17 15.40
C PRO A 102 5.70 -0.41 14.78
N GLY A 103 5.27 -1.67 14.76
CA GLY A 103 4.02 -2.10 14.15
C GLY A 103 4.11 -2.46 12.66
N VAL A 104 5.20 -2.11 11.96
CA VAL A 104 5.46 -2.59 10.60
C VAL A 104 6.16 -3.95 10.68
N ALA A 105 5.46 -5.01 10.29
CA ALA A 105 5.97 -6.38 10.36
C ALA A 105 6.72 -6.80 9.08
N ALA A 106 6.30 -6.27 7.93
CA ALA A 106 6.94 -6.54 6.63
C ALA A 106 6.59 -5.44 5.61
N LEU A 107 7.34 -5.43 4.51
CA LEU A 107 7.05 -4.62 3.33
C LEU A 107 6.60 -5.52 2.18
N GLU A 108 5.54 -5.13 1.48
CA GLU A 108 5.10 -5.73 0.22
C GLU A 108 5.43 -4.75 -0.92
N ILE A 109 6.31 -5.15 -1.84
CA ILE A 109 6.75 -4.27 -2.93
C ILE A 109 5.76 -4.36 -4.10
N ASN A 110 5.04 -3.27 -4.38
CA ASN A 110 4.12 -3.22 -5.51
C ASN A 110 4.83 -2.81 -6.80
N ILE A 111 5.25 -3.80 -7.59
CA ILE A 111 5.93 -3.58 -8.88
C ILE A 111 4.99 -3.42 -10.09
N SER A 112 3.67 -3.31 -9.87
CA SER A 112 2.69 -3.07 -10.95
C SER A 112 2.52 -1.58 -11.28
N CYS A 113 3.24 -0.69 -10.59
CA CYS A 113 3.21 0.74 -10.92
C CYS A 113 4.01 1.01 -12.19
N PRO A 114 3.52 1.88 -13.09
CA PRO A 114 4.24 2.23 -14.31
C PRO A 114 5.55 2.92 -13.96
N ASN A 115 6.67 2.40 -14.47
CA ASN A 115 7.96 3.05 -14.35
C ASN A 115 8.04 4.21 -15.35
N VAL A 116 7.86 5.44 -14.87
CA VAL A 116 7.96 6.66 -15.68
C VAL A 116 9.36 6.85 -16.29
N THR A 117 10.41 6.34 -15.65
CA THR A 117 11.78 6.43 -16.20
C THR A 117 12.03 5.47 -17.36
N ALA A 118 11.21 4.42 -17.50
CA ALA A 118 11.27 3.45 -18.60
C ALA A 118 10.12 3.59 -19.61
N GLY A 119 9.50 4.77 -19.70
CA GLY A 119 8.41 5.03 -20.66
C GLY A 119 7.06 4.41 -20.28
N GLY A 120 6.83 4.15 -18.98
CA GLY A 120 5.55 3.65 -18.46
C GLY A 120 5.43 2.13 -18.37
N ILE A 121 6.51 1.38 -18.60
CA ILE A 121 6.54 -0.08 -18.42
C ILE A 121 6.51 -0.41 -16.93
N GLU A 122 5.67 -1.34 -16.51
CA GLU A 122 5.63 -1.80 -15.10
C GLU A 122 6.92 -2.56 -14.74
N PHE A 123 7.45 -2.33 -13.53
CA PHE A 123 8.66 -3.01 -13.05
C PHE A 123 8.52 -4.55 -13.07
N GLY A 124 7.31 -5.06 -12.87
CA GLY A 124 7.01 -6.50 -12.88
C GLY A 124 7.05 -7.18 -14.24
N MET A 125 7.17 -6.43 -15.35
CA MET A 125 7.15 -7.00 -16.70
C MET A 125 8.53 -7.44 -17.20
N ALA A 126 9.61 -7.10 -16.50
CA ALA A 126 10.97 -7.51 -16.87
C ALA A 126 11.77 -7.97 -15.64
N PRO A 127 12.37 -9.18 -15.65
CA PRO A 127 13.08 -9.71 -14.47
C PRO A 127 14.20 -8.80 -13.95
N HIS A 128 14.96 -8.18 -14.85
CA HIS A 128 16.08 -7.29 -14.49
C HIS A 128 15.67 -5.96 -13.84
N THR A 129 14.37 -5.60 -13.89
CA THR A 129 13.84 -4.43 -13.19
C THR A 129 13.15 -4.78 -11.88
N ALA A 130 12.97 -6.08 -11.59
CA ALA A 130 12.29 -6.59 -10.40
C ALA A 130 13.24 -7.16 -9.34
N ALA A 131 14.47 -7.54 -9.70
CA ALA A 131 15.47 -8.16 -8.82
C ALA A 131 16.91 -7.77 -9.19
#